data_AF-A0A315DTR4-F1
#
_entry.id   AF-A0A315DTR4-F1
#
_cell.length_a   1.000
_cell.length_b   1.000
_cell.length_c   1.000
_cell.angle_alpha   90.00
_cell.angle_beta   90.00
_cell.angle_gamma   90.00
#
_symmetry.space_group_name_H-M   'P 1'
#
loop_
_entity.id
_entity.type
_entity.pdbx_description
1 polymer ?
#
loop_
_entity_poly.entity_id
_entity_poly.type
_entity_poly.pdbx_seq_one_letter_code
_entity_poly.pdbx_strand_id
1 'polypeptide(L)'
;MRRRLPLEFFIQSTILKHGFCIVDTIFYEKNFRIQVMFIFRKNISLFIFLISFLCAKTYAGSYYAMKEDFTPKIETKYPQLDNEIDADVGDTILSTLYSEVRPSLVLKESIINFPLKILWQTINISIAKGQLPLYKSTDDGKFYEGLESVVQGLGKKSGPPAKGVVFVPADKNKPVQVCYLERENSHINCNPSEDLKENLSFTYSTVAIDQKDSFKRELIFTGVSQKTIMFIYKEFVDNLARPAFTTELKYDISDDGMIGYKGARFMVIKAGNTGVRYKVLKGLN
;
A
#
# COMPACT_ATOMS: atom_id res chain seq x y z
N MET A 1 -60.07 -10.52 -29.24
CA MET A 1 -59.24 -10.89 -30.41
C MET A 1 -58.12 -9.87 -30.57
N ARG A 2 -56.86 -10.34 -30.69
CA ARG A 2 -55.60 -9.64 -31.07
C ARG A 2 -55.13 -8.50 -30.13
N ARG A 3 -54.19 -8.74 -29.20
CA ARG A 3 -52.70 -8.80 -29.28
C ARG A 3 -52.03 -7.57 -29.95
N ARG A 4 -51.25 -6.81 -29.18
CA ARG A 4 -49.77 -6.78 -29.23
C ARG A 4 -49.16 -6.06 -28.01
N LEU A 5 -48.02 -6.60 -27.58
CA LEU A 5 -47.16 -6.32 -26.42
C LEU A 5 -46.20 -5.12 -26.65
N PRO A 6 -45.53 -4.62 -25.60
CA PRO A 6 -44.65 -3.43 -25.67
C PRO A 6 -43.24 -3.76 -26.22
N LEU A 7 -42.59 -2.79 -26.85
CA LEU A 7 -41.20 -2.90 -27.31
C LEU A 7 -40.24 -2.64 -26.14
N GLU A 8 -39.43 -3.66 -25.81
CA GLU A 8 -38.20 -3.54 -25.05
C GLU A 8 -37.10 -2.87 -25.89
N PHE A 9 -36.33 -1.97 -25.28
CA PHE A 9 -35.07 -1.47 -25.83
C PHE A 9 -33.92 -2.37 -25.36
N PHE A 10 -33.32 -3.09 -26.30
CA PHE A 10 -32.03 -3.74 -26.14
C PHE A 10 -30.93 -2.79 -26.64
N ILE A 11 -29.99 -2.40 -25.77
CA ILE A 11 -28.70 -1.83 -26.20
C ILE A 11 -27.65 -2.89 -25.94
N GLN A 12 -27.20 -3.53 -27.01
CA GLN A 12 -26.07 -4.45 -27.03
C GLN A 12 -24.79 -3.60 -27.12
N SER A 13 -24.01 -3.51 -26.04
CA SER A 13 -22.71 -2.86 -26.05
C SER A 13 -21.66 -3.79 -26.66
N THR A 14 -21.29 -3.53 -27.92
CA THR A 14 -20.11 -4.14 -28.52
C THR A 14 -18.91 -3.27 -28.19
N ILE A 15 -17.98 -3.82 -27.42
CA ILE A 15 -16.71 -3.20 -27.07
C ILE A 15 -15.87 -3.06 -28.34
N LEU A 16 -15.69 -1.83 -28.82
CA LEU A 16 -14.67 -1.50 -29.81
C LEU A 16 -13.60 -0.65 -29.12
N LYS A 17 -12.44 -1.29 -28.92
CA LYS A 17 -11.16 -0.64 -28.65
C LYS A 17 -10.92 0.39 -29.76
N HIS A 18 -10.98 1.67 -29.43
CA HIS A 18 -10.11 2.79 -29.87
C HIS A 18 -10.85 4.08 -29.55
N GLY A 19 -10.20 4.95 -28.76
CA GLY A 19 -10.80 6.19 -28.27
C GLY A 19 -11.18 7.14 -29.40
N PHE A 20 -12.45 7.51 -29.43
CA PHE A 20 -12.95 8.72 -30.10
C PHE A 20 -14.07 9.30 -29.23
N CYS A 21 -13.93 10.56 -28.83
CA CYS A 21 -15.00 11.35 -28.23
C CYS A 21 -16.11 11.55 -29.28
N ILE A 22 -17.30 11.02 -29.02
CA ILE A 22 -18.52 11.43 -29.72
C ILE A 22 -19.05 12.66 -28.97
N VAL A 23 -19.08 13.81 -29.64
CA VAL A 23 -19.77 15.01 -29.16
C VAL A 23 -21.21 14.91 -29.63
N ASP A 24 -22.13 14.56 -28.73
CA ASP A 24 -23.57 14.62 -29.00
C ASP A 24 -23.98 16.08 -29.21
N THR A 25 -24.35 16.40 -30.45
CA THR A 25 -24.91 17.70 -30.80
C THR A 25 -26.44 17.61 -30.70
N ILE A 26 -26.99 18.17 -29.62
CA ILE A 26 -28.44 18.31 -29.44
C ILE A 26 -28.95 19.34 -30.47
N PHE A 27 -29.75 18.87 -31.42
CA PHE A 27 -30.52 19.72 -32.32
C PHE A 27 -31.71 20.32 -31.55
N TYR A 28 -31.72 21.63 -31.35
CA TYR A 28 -32.94 22.38 -31.02
C TYR A 28 -33.32 23.23 -32.23
N GLU A 29 -34.42 22.84 -32.88
CA GLU A 29 -35.03 23.55 -33.98
C GLU A 29 -36.01 24.60 -33.43
N LYS A 30 -35.77 25.90 -33.68
CA LYS A 30 -36.69 26.77 -34.46
C LYS A 30 -36.38 28.26 -34.30
N ASN A 31 -36.29 28.90 -35.46
CA ASN A 31 -36.57 30.31 -35.75
C ASN A 31 -35.52 31.36 -35.34
N PHE A 32 -34.49 31.52 -36.17
CA PHE A 32 -34.19 32.86 -36.70
C PHE A 32 -33.50 32.76 -38.07
N ARG A 33 -34.19 33.23 -39.11
CA ARG A 33 -33.73 33.27 -40.49
C ARG A 33 -32.72 34.41 -40.70
N ILE A 34 -31.61 34.07 -41.34
CA ILE A 34 -31.01 34.75 -42.50
C ILE A 34 -30.61 36.24 -42.29
N GLN A 35 -29.30 36.50 -42.08
CA GLN A 35 -28.55 37.50 -42.88
C GLN A 35 -27.01 37.58 -42.64
N VAL A 36 -26.33 36.54 -42.14
CA VAL A 36 -24.85 36.55 -42.06
C VAL A 36 -24.28 35.22 -42.56
N MET A 37 -24.47 34.92 -43.85
CA MET A 37 -24.06 33.62 -44.41
C MET A 37 -23.20 33.74 -45.67
N PHE A 38 -22.42 34.80 -45.83
CA PHE A 38 -21.49 34.92 -46.96
C PHE A 38 -20.06 35.40 -46.67
N ILE A 39 -19.69 35.73 -45.42
CA ILE A 39 -18.31 36.16 -45.09
C ILE A 39 -17.56 35.19 -44.15
N PHE A 40 -18.21 34.14 -43.62
CA PHE A 40 -17.59 33.25 -42.62
C PHE A 40 -17.09 31.89 -43.13
N ARG A 41 -16.97 31.68 -44.45
CA ARG A 41 -16.63 30.34 -44.98
C ARG A 41 -15.13 30.06 -45.14
N LYS A 42 -14.24 31.05 -44.94
CA LYS A 42 -12.78 30.88 -45.13
C LYS A 42 -11.94 30.71 -43.86
N ASN A 43 -12.49 31.00 -42.67
CA ASN A 43 -11.71 30.98 -41.41
C ASN A 43 -12.18 29.96 -40.37
N ILE A 44 -13.27 29.22 -40.62
CA ILE A 44 -13.75 28.19 -39.67
C ILE A 44 -12.74 27.03 -39.53
N SER A 45 -12.05 26.67 -40.62
CA SER A 45 -11.03 25.60 -40.56
C SER A 45 -9.82 25.99 -39.71
N LEU A 46 -9.37 27.26 -39.75
CA LEU A 46 -8.29 27.76 -38.89
C LEU A 46 -8.72 27.89 -37.42
N PHE A 47 -9.98 28.24 -37.16
CA PHE A 47 -10.50 28.37 -35.80
C PHE A 47 -10.70 27.00 -35.11
N ILE A 48 -11.15 26.00 -35.86
CA ILE A 48 -11.25 24.61 -35.37
C ILE A 48 -9.84 24.03 -35.13
N PHE A 49 -8.86 24.34 -35.99
CA PHE A 49 -7.47 23.94 -35.76
C PHE A 49 -6.87 24.60 -34.52
N LEU A 50 -7.13 25.89 -34.28
CA LEU A 50 -6.67 26.57 -33.06
C LEU A 50 -7.30 26.02 -31.79
N ILE A 51 -8.60 25.68 -31.81
CA ILE A 51 -9.29 25.06 -30.66
C ILE A 51 -8.74 23.65 -30.41
N SER A 52 -8.40 22.88 -31.45
CA SER A 52 -7.75 21.58 -31.29
C SER A 52 -6.30 21.69 -30.77
N PHE A 53 -5.56 22.75 -31.12
CA PHE A 53 -4.21 23.00 -30.61
C PHE A 53 -4.20 23.54 -29.17
N LEU A 54 -5.23 24.30 -28.76
CA LEU A 54 -5.39 24.77 -27.39
C LEU A 54 -5.97 23.70 -26.45
N CYS A 55 -6.73 22.74 -26.97
CA CYS A 55 -7.24 21.61 -26.17
C CYS A 55 -6.19 20.50 -25.94
N ALA A 56 -5.10 20.50 -26.72
CA ALA A 56 -4.00 19.54 -26.58
C ALA A 56 -3.04 19.84 -25.40
N LYS A 57 -3.22 20.94 -24.66
CA LYS A 57 -2.74 21.03 -23.27
C LYS A 57 -3.70 20.26 -22.37
N THR A 58 -3.86 18.99 -22.69
CA THR A 58 -4.53 17.99 -21.86
C THR A 58 -3.88 18.00 -20.49
N TYR A 59 -4.69 18.15 -19.44
CA TYR A 59 -4.37 17.71 -18.09
C TYR A 59 -4.14 16.18 -18.13
N ALA A 60 -2.98 15.78 -18.64
CA ALA A 60 -2.54 14.40 -18.62
C ALA A 60 -1.93 14.16 -17.24
N GLY A 61 -2.74 13.66 -16.31
CA GLY A 61 -2.19 13.04 -15.11
C GLY A 61 -1.21 11.95 -15.54
N SER A 62 -0.02 11.91 -14.93
CA SER A 62 0.96 10.87 -15.20
C SER A 62 0.42 9.54 -14.69
N TYR A 63 0.29 8.56 -15.59
CA TYR A 63 -0.27 7.24 -15.32
C TYR A 63 0.84 6.19 -15.19
N TYR A 64 0.83 5.38 -14.12
CA TYR A 64 1.86 4.36 -13.86
C TYR A 64 1.24 2.95 -13.71
N ALA A 65 1.49 2.05 -14.66
CA ALA A 65 1.01 0.66 -14.63
C ALA A 65 1.73 -0.19 -13.56
N MET A 66 1.01 -1.00 -12.78
CA MET A 66 1.53 -1.67 -11.57
C MET A 66 2.14 -3.07 -11.82
N LYS A 67 3.25 -3.34 -11.13
CA LYS A 67 3.79 -4.67 -10.83
C LYS A 67 4.44 -4.57 -9.43
N GLU A 68 4.04 -5.42 -8.49
CA GLU A 68 4.60 -5.40 -7.13
C GLU A 68 5.96 -6.14 -7.14
N ASP A 69 7.06 -5.42 -6.88
CA ASP A 69 8.42 -5.95 -6.99
C ASP A 69 9.13 -6.05 -5.62
N PHE A 70 8.40 -6.30 -4.52
CA PHE A 70 9.03 -6.44 -3.21
C PHE A 70 8.91 -7.85 -2.65
N THR A 71 10.06 -8.39 -2.26
CA THR A 71 10.15 -9.68 -1.56
C THR A 71 10.10 -9.45 -0.05
N PRO A 72 9.21 -10.13 0.70
CA PRO A 72 9.19 -10.05 2.15
C PRO A 72 10.53 -10.49 2.74
N LYS A 73 11.02 -9.77 3.75
CA LYS A 73 12.21 -10.14 4.50
C LYS A 73 11.78 -10.86 5.77
N ILE A 74 12.50 -11.89 6.18
CA ILE A 74 12.26 -12.53 7.47
C ILE A 74 13.16 -11.82 8.48
N GLU A 75 12.57 -11.19 9.49
CA GLU A 75 13.31 -10.62 10.60
C GLU A 75 13.15 -11.52 11.83
N THR A 76 14.20 -12.26 12.16
CA THR A 76 14.30 -12.98 13.44
C THR A 76 14.55 -11.96 14.53
N LYS A 77 13.50 -11.61 15.29
CA LYS A 77 13.59 -10.49 16.22
C LYS A 77 14.31 -10.88 17.51
N TYR A 78 14.20 -12.13 18.00
CA TYR A 78 14.84 -12.55 19.25
C TYR A 78 14.99 -14.08 19.35
N PRO A 79 16.05 -14.58 20.03
CA PRO A 79 17.22 -13.88 20.54
C PRO A 79 18.41 -13.95 19.58
N GLN A 80 19.54 -13.31 19.94
CA GLN A 80 20.78 -13.45 19.18
C GLN A 80 21.28 -14.89 19.20
N LEU A 81 21.68 -15.38 18.02
CA LEU A 81 22.24 -16.72 17.88
C LEU A 81 23.54 -16.84 18.67
N ASP A 82 23.77 -18.05 19.17
CA ASP A 82 24.98 -18.50 19.82
C ASP A 82 25.35 -17.86 21.17
N ASN A 83 24.51 -16.99 21.71
CA ASN A 83 24.68 -16.41 23.05
C ASN A 83 23.89 -17.19 24.12
N GLU A 84 24.44 -17.28 25.33
CA GLU A 84 23.70 -17.75 26.51
C GLU A 84 22.84 -16.61 27.06
N ILE A 85 21.56 -16.93 27.31
CA ILE A 85 20.55 -15.94 27.67
C ILE A 85 19.74 -16.51 28.82
N ASP A 86 19.52 -15.68 29.84
CA ASP A 86 18.58 -15.97 30.92
C ASP A 86 17.20 -15.39 30.54
N ALA A 87 16.13 -16.17 30.80
CA ALA A 87 14.74 -15.78 30.60
C ALA A 87 13.89 -16.28 31.77
N ASP A 88 12.88 -15.51 32.17
CA ASP A 88 11.98 -15.86 33.26
C ASP A 88 10.81 -16.70 32.78
N VAL A 89 10.09 -17.33 33.72
CA VAL A 89 8.85 -18.03 33.38
C VAL A 89 7.82 -17.04 32.80
N GLY A 90 7.32 -17.36 31.60
CA GLY A 90 6.41 -16.51 30.83
C GLY A 90 7.09 -15.73 29.71
N ASP A 91 8.42 -15.69 29.68
CA ASP A 91 9.16 -14.98 28.64
C ASP A 91 9.16 -15.73 27.30
N THR A 92 9.16 -14.94 26.22
CA THR A 92 9.37 -15.46 24.87
C THR A 92 10.85 -15.72 24.65
N ILE A 93 11.21 -16.99 24.50
CA ILE A 93 12.60 -17.43 24.31
C ILE A 93 13.00 -17.54 22.84
N LEU A 94 12.02 -17.61 21.92
CA LEU A 94 12.24 -17.56 20.48
C LEU A 94 11.09 -16.80 19.82
N SER A 95 11.41 -15.86 18.95
CA SER A 95 10.42 -15.13 18.16
C SER A 95 10.91 -14.91 16.73
N THR A 96 10.06 -15.20 15.76
CA THR A 96 10.24 -14.77 14.38
C THR A 96 9.07 -13.91 13.94
N LEU A 97 9.38 -12.85 13.20
CA LEU A 97 8.41 -11.95 12.61
C LEU A 97 8.69 -11.88 11.11
N TYR A 98 7.68 -12.24 10.32
CA TYR A 98 7.70 -12.04 8.88
C TYR A 98 7.21 -10.62 8.59
N SER A 99 8.14 -9.67 8.51
CA SER A 99 7.86 -8.28 8.15
C SER A 99 8.60 -7.90 6.89
N GLU A 100 7.89 -7.30 5.95
CA GLU A 100 8.53 -6.79 4.75
C GLU A 100 9.30 -5.51 5.08
N VAL A 101 10.62 -5.56 4.95
CA VAL A 101 11.48 -4.38 5.14
C VAL A 101 11.56 -3.60 3.84
N ARG A 102 10.93 -2.43 3.80
CA ARG A 102 10.97 -1.54 2.64
C ARG A 102 11.90 -0.36 2.91
N PRO A 103 12.60 0.16 1.89
CA PRO A 103 13.10 1.54 1.94
C PRO A 103 11.96 2.49 2.29
N SER A 104 12.22 3.57 3.00
CA SER A 104 11.21 4.53 3.42
C SER A 104 11.71 5.96 3.30
N LEU A 105 10.74 6.87 3.18
CA LEU A 105 10.94 8.31 3.24
C LEU A 105 10.37 8.79 4.58
N VAL A 106 11.23 9.34 5.42
CA VAL A 106 10.84 9.93 6.70
C VAL A 106 10.46 11.37 6.46
N LEU A 107 9.16 11.63 6.45
CA LEU A 107 8.60 12.95 6.29
C LEU A 107 8.68 13.71 7.63
N LYS A 108 9.34 14.87 7.67
CA LYS A 108 9.52 15.62 8.93
C LYS A 108 8.26 16.37 9.36
N GLU A 109 7.44 16.77 8.40
CA GLU A 109 6.24 17.60 8.61
C GLU A 109 5.03 16.99 7.92
N SER A 110 3.85 17.09 8.54
CA SER A 110 2.64 16.54 7.94
C SER A 110 2.19 17.40 6.77
N ILE A 111 1.76 16.75 5.69
CA ILE A 111 1.02 17.40 4.61
C ILE A 111 -0.45 17.43 5.02
N ILE A 112 -1.07 18.61 5.07
CA ILE A 112 -2.44 18.77 5.56
C ILE A 112 -3.30 19.37 4.46
N ASN A 113 -4.40 18.69 4.13
CA ASN A 113 -5.43 19.14 3.18
C ASN A 113 -4.86 19.64 1.84
N PHE A 114 -3.85 18.95 1.30
CA PHE A 114 -3.25 19.30 0.02
C PHE A 114 -4.28 19.15 -1.11
N PRO A 115 -4.61 20.22 -1.84
CA PRO A 115 -5.64 20.18 -2.85
C PRO A 115 -5.10 19.58 -4.15
N LEU A 116 -5.62 18.43 -4.55
CA LEU A 116 -5.35 17.79 -5.82
C LEU A 116 -6.55 17.99 -6.76
N LYS A 117 -6.34 18.68 -7.87
CA LYS A 117 -7.36 18.85 -8.92
C LYS A 117 -7.33 17.64 -9.85
N ILE A 118 -8.46 16.96 -10.00
CA ILE A 118 -8.63 15.81 -10.89
C ILE A 118 -9.89 16.07 -11.72
N LEU A 119 -9.74 16.21 -13.04
CA LEU A 119 -10.86 16.50 -13.95
C LEU A 119 -11.74 17.66 -13.39
N TRP A 120 -12.99 17.37 -13.03
CA TRP A 120 -14.01 18.33 -12.57
C TRP A 120 -14.11 18.46 -11.04
N GLN A 121 -13.23 17.81 -10.28
CA GLN A 121 -13.28 17.78 -8.82
C GLN A 121 -11.94 18.12 -8.17
N THR A 122 -11.98 18.59 -6.93
CA THR A 122 -10.78 18.75 -6.10
C THR A 122 -10.88 17.80 -4.91
N ILE A 123 -9.85 16.99 -4.72
CA ILE A 123 -9.70 16.15 -3.53
C ILE A 123 -8.66 16.78 -2.60
N ASN A 124 -8.81 16.58 -1.30
CA ASN A 124 -7.84 17.02 -0.31
C ASN A 124 -7.11 15.80 0.25
N ILE A 125 -5.78 15.84 0.23
CA ILE A 125 -4.91 14.76 0.69
C ILE A 125 -4.18 15.22 1.94
N SER A 126 -4.29 14.43 3.00
CA SER A 126 -3.54 14.63 4.24
C SER A 126 -2.64 13.42 4.48
N ILE A 127 -1.34 13.66 4.68
CA ILE A 127 -0.32 12.65 4.96
C ILE A 127 0.38 13.04 6.26
N ALA A 128 0.30 12.18 7.27
CA ALA A 128 1.00 12.41 8.52
C ALA A 128 2.52 12.38 8.34
N LYS A 129 3.24 13.19 9.12
CA LYS A 129 4.69 13.05 9.29
C LYS A 129 5.03 11.65 9.80
N GLY A 130 6.25 11.18 9.51
CA GLY A 130 6.73 9.87 9.90
C GLY A 130 7.24 9.07 8.72
N GLN A 131 7.34 7.75 8.88
CA GLN A 131 7.90 6.85 7.88
C GLN A 131 6.84 6.53 6.82
N LEU A 132 7.13 6.89 5.57
CA LEU A 132 6.37 6.53 4.39
C LEU A 132 7.11 5.39 3.69
N PRO A 133 6.64 4.14 3.73
CA PRO A 133 7.28 3.06 3.01
C PRO A 133 7.28 3.29 1.51
N LEU A 134 8.36 2.87 0.84
CA LEU A 134 8.43 2.80 -0.61
C LEU A 134 7.33 1.85 -1.08
N TYR A 135 6.44 2.37 -1.90
CA TYR A 135 5.35 1.64 -2.50
C TYR A 135 5.73 1.13 -3.89
N LYS A 136 6.47 1.92 -4.67
CA LYS A 136 6.90 1.55 -6.02
C LYS A 136 8.10 2.36 -6.50
N SER A 137 8.94 1.75 -7.34
CA SER A 137 9.97 2.45 -8.13
C SER A 137 9.64 2.33 -9.61
N THR A 138 9.82 3.42 -10.36
CA THR A 138 9.75 3.49 -11.83
C THR A 138 10.97 4.23 -12.35
N ASP A 139 11.16 4.24 -13.67
CA ASP A 139 12.23 5.04 -14.30
C ASP A 139 12.06 6.55 -14.02
N ASP A 140 10.81 7.00 -13.85
CA ASP A 140 10.47 8.39 -13.57
C ASP A 140 10.72 8.81 -12.11
N GLY A 141 10.78 7.86 -11.17
CA GLY A 141 10.99 8.15 -9.75
C GLY A 141 10.45 7.09 -8.79
N LYS A 142 10.26 7.50 -7.53
CA LYS A 142 9.86 6.63 -6.42
C LYS A 142 8.61 7.13 -5.74
N PHE A 143 7.71 6.22 -5.41
CA PHE A 143 6.43 6.48 -4.75
C PHE A 143 6.49 5.99 -3.31
N TYR A 144 6.19 6.86 -2.35
CA TYR A 144 6.17 6.54 -0.92
C TYR A 144 4.75 6.71 -0.38
N GLU A 145 4.18 5.64 0.17
CA GLU A 145 2.77 5.60 0.58
C GLU A 145 2.58 6.10 2.01
N GLY A 146 1.59 6.98 2.21
CA GLY A 146 1.08 7.31 3.53
C GLY A 146 0.07 6.28 4.00
N LEU A 147 0.49 5.29 4.79
CA LEU A 147 -0.39 4.22 5.27
C LEU A 147 -1.63 4.75 5.99
N GLU A 148 -1.48 5.79 6.81
CA GLU A 148 -2.56 6.46 7.55
C GLU A 148 -3.03 7.77 6.90
N SER A 149 -2.78 7.92 5.60
CA SER A 149 -3.25 9.09 4.85
C SER A 149 -4.77 9.14 4.76
N VAL A 150 -5.28 10.37 4.70
CA VAL A 150 -6.71 10.67 4.54
C VAL A 150 -6.91 11.38 3.21
N VAL A 151 -7.77 10.83 2.37
CA VAL A 151 -8.17 11.44 1.08
C VAL A 151 -9.65 11.80 1.16
N GLN A 152 -9.98 13.09 1.04
CA GLN A 152 -11.35 13.63 1.14
C GLN A 152 -11.79 14.27 -0.18
N GLY A 153 -13.08 14.23 -0.49
CA GLY A 153 -13.64 14.87 -1.71
C GLY A 153 -13.99 13.90 -2.84
N LEU A 154 -13.64 12.62 -2.73
CA LEU A 154 -14.25 11.56 -3.52
C LEU A 154 -15.67 11.33 -2.98
N GLY A 155 -16.71 11.59 -3.78
CA GLY A 155 -18.11 11.49 -3.36
C GLY A 155 -18.40 10.21 -2.57
N LYS A 156 -18.82 10.34 -1.31
CA LYS A 156 -19.06 9.19 -0.43
C LYS A 156 -20.19 8.32 -0.99
N LYS A 157 -19.86 7.11 -1.48
CA LYS A 157 -20.47 5.82 -1.08
C LYS A 157 -19.91 4.58 -1.79
N SER A 158 -19.04 4.67 -2.79
CA SER A 158 -18.55 3.47 -3.51
C SER A 158 -17.28 3.71 -4.32
N GLY A 159 -16.34 4.48 -3.78
CA GLY A 159 -15.01 4.63 -4.38
C GLY A 159 -13.97 3.84 -3.59
N PRO A 160 -12.98 3.21 -4.23
CA PRO A 160 -11.90 2.48 -3.56
C PRO A 160 -11.28 3.29 -2.43
N PRO A 161 -10.82 2.66 -1.34
CA PRO A 161 -10.03 3.34 -0.32
C PRO A 161 -8.76 3.91 -0.96
N ALA A 162 -8.75 5.22 -1.18
CA ALA A 162 -7.61 5.93 -1.73
C ALA A 162 -6.59 6.27 -0.64
N LYS A 163 -5.31 6.24 -0.99
CA LYS A 163 -4.19 6.63 -0.12
C LYS A 163 -3.41 7.78 -0.72
N GLY A 164 -2.96 8.72 0.10
CA GLY A 164 -1.99 9.74 -0.28
C GLY A 164 -0.60 9.14 -0.47
N VAL A 165 0.09 9.60 -1.51
CA VAL A 165 1.43 9.13 -1.90
C VAL A 165 2.33 10.34 -2.14
N VAL A 166 3.57 10.26 -1.70
CA VAL A 166 4.63 11.22 -2.04
C VAL A 166 5.45 10.63 -3.18
N PHE A 167 5.51 11.33 -4.31
CA PHE A 167 6.33 10.96 -5.45
C PHE A 167 7.61 11.80 -5.48
N VAL A 168 8.75 11.12 -5.43
CA VAL A 168 10.08 11.72 -5.58
C VAL A 168 10.59 11.42 -6.99
N PRO A 169 10.67 12.42 -7.88
CA PRO A 169 11.17 12.24 -9.24
C PRO A 169 12.63 11.75 -9.27
N ALA A 170 12.99 10.97 -10.30
CA ALA A 170 14.36 10.59 -10.59
C ALA A 170 15.21 11.79 -11.05
N ASP A 171 14.60 12.70 -11.81
CA ASP A 171 15.18 13.99 -12.19
C ASP A 171 15.14 14.95 -11.01
N LYS A 172 16.32 15.27 -10.46
CA LYS A 172 16.49 16.15 -9.29
C LYS A 172 16.00 17.59 -9.53
N ASN A 173 15.80 17.99 -10.79
CA ASN A 173 15.29 19.32 -11.12
C ASN A 173 13.76 19.40 -11.06
N LYS A 174 13.07 18.25 -10.97
CA LYS A 174 11.60 18.21 -10.83
C LYS A 174 11.21 18.24 -9.36
N PRO A 175 10.16 18.99 -8.99
CA PRO A 175 9.70 19.04 -7.61
C PRO A 175 9.10 17.70 -7.17
N VAL A 176 9.20 17.41 -5.87
CA VAL A 176 8.45 16.32 -5.24
C VAL A 176 6.96 16.59 -5.40
N GLN A 177 6.18 15.55 -5.69
CA GLN A 177 4.75 15.67 -5.94
C GLN A 177 3.95 14.91 -4.88
N VAL A 178 2.74 15.38 -4.60
CA VAL A 178 1.75 14.63 -3.84
C VAL A 178 0.73 14.06 -4.81
N CYS A 179 0.53 12.76 -4.69
CA CYS A 179 -0.33 11.95 -5.54
C CYS A 179 -1.37 11.23 -4.68
N TYR A 180 -2.37 10.65 -5.31
CA TYR A 180 -3.25 9.68 -4.66
C TYR A 180 -3.21 8.35 -5.39
N LEU A 181 -3.39 7.28 -4.61
CA LEU A 181 -3.34 5.88 -5.00
C LEU A 181 -4.72 5.27 -4.82
N GLU A 182 -5.32 4.79 -5.91
CA GLU A 182 -6.52 3.95 -5.89
C GLU A 182 -6.11 2.48 -5.99
N ARG A 183 -6.30 1.71 -4.92
CA ARG A 183 -5.86 0.30 -4.88
C ARG A 183 -6.65 -0.61 -5.81
N GLU A 184 -7.97 -0.44 -5.91
CA GLU A 184 -8.81 -1.30 -6.76
C GLU A 184 -8.45 -1.18 -8.24
N ASN A 185 -8.15 0.04 -8.69
CA ASN A 185 -7.80 0.28 -10.08
C ASN A 185 -6.30 0.19 -10.34
N SER A 186 -5.49 0.02 -9.29
CA SER A 186 -4.03 0.02 -9.42
C SER A 186 -3.52 1.28 -10.13
N HIS A 187 -4.03 2.44 -9.71
CA HIS A 187 -3.73 3.72 -10.34
C HIS A 187 -3.13 4.72 -9.36
N ILE A 188 -2.05 5.36 -9.76
CA ILE A 188 -1.50 6.53 -9.09
C ILE A 188 -1.76 7.73 -9.99
N ASN A 189 -2.44 8.73 -9.46
CA ASN A 189 -2.63 9.99 -10.14
C ASN A 189 -1.87 11.08 -9.39
N CYS A 190 -0.92 11.69 -10.09
CA CYS A 190 -0.18 12.83 -9.60
C CYS A 190 -0.71 14.08 -10.30
N ASN A 191 -0.91 15.15 -9.53
CA ASN A 191 -1.06 16.46 -10.14
C ASN A 191 0.35 17.03 -10.26
N PRO A 192 0.82 17.40 -11.46
CA PRO A 192 1.95 18.28 -11.61
C PRO A 192 1.54 19.70 -11.19
N SER A 193 1.03 19.88 -9.96
CA SER A 193 0.95 21.22 -9.41
C SER A 193 2.36 21.61 -9.02
N GLU A 194 2.80 22.74 -9.56
CA GLU A 194 4.11 23.34 -9.32
C GLU A 194 4.32 23.79 -7.85
N ASP A 195 3.42 23.42 -6.93
CA ASP A 195 3.20 24.07 -5.65
C ASP A 195 3.97 23.43 -4.48
N LEU A 196 4.61 22.26 -4.68
CA LEU A 196 5.56 21.69 -3.71
C LEU A 196 7.00 22.15 -3.97
N LYS A 197 7.18 23.27 -4.67
CA LYS A 197 8.48 23.75 -5.11
C LYS A 197 9.46 23.97 -3.95
N GLU A 198 9.02 24.29 -2.74
CA GLU A 198 9.94 24.55 -1.64
C GLU A 198 9.38 24.07 -0.29
N ASN A 199 10.18 23.26 0.43
CA ASN A 199 10.07 22.91 1.87
C ASN A 199 9.51 21.55 2.29
N LEU A 200 9.37 20.54 1.42
CA LEU A 200 9.19 19.18 1.95
C LEU A 200 10.52 18.65 2.50
N SER A 201 10.74 18.75 3.81
CA SER A 201 11.93 18.20 4.44
C SER A 201 11.72 16.72 4.75
N PHE A 202 12.58 15.87 4.19
CA PHE A 202 12.56 14.43 4.44
C PHE A 202 13.96 13.83 4.49
N THR A 203 14.06 12.63 5.04
CA THR A 203 15.28 11.80 5.03
C THR A 203 14.93 10.38 4.59
N TYR A 204 15.91 9.59 4.16
CA TYR A 204 15.69 8.19 3.85
C TYR A 204 15.94 7.29 5.05
N SER A 205 15.18 6.21 5.16
CA SER A 205 15.36 5.16 6.16
C SER A 205 14.87 3.82 5.59
N THR A 206 14.72 2.82 6.45
CA THR A 206 13.98 1.58 6.18
C THR A 206 12.89 1.42 7.21
N VAL A 207 11.77 0.82 6.82
CA VAL A 207 10.65 0.50 7.72
C VAL A 207 10.26 -0.97 7.53
N ALA A 208 10.06 -1.67 8.64
CA ALA A 208 9.44 -2.98 8.65
C ALA A 208 7.93 -2.78 8.61
N ILE A 209 7.29 -3.30 7.56
CA ILE A 209 5.84 -3.29 7.41
C ILE A 209 5.35 -4.70 7.71
N ASP A 210 4.47 -4.79 8.70
CA ASP A 210 3.68 -5.98 8.92
C ASP A 210 2.66 -6.05 7.77
N GLN A 211 2.92 -6.89 6.77
CA GLN A 211 1.95 -7.14 5.71
C GLN A 211 0.69 -7.78 6.29
N LYS A 212 -0.42 -7.67 5.55
CA LYS A 212 -1.52 -8.60 5.72
C LYS A 212 -0.97 -10.02 5.50
N ASP A 213 -1.20 -10.92 6.44
CA ASP A 213 -0.53 -12.23 6.54
C ASP A 213 0.89 -12.19 7.13
N SER A 214 1.28 -11.13 7.86
CA SER A 214 2.50 -11.15 8.67
C SER A 214 2.35 -12.22 9.74
N PHE A 215 3.09 -13.30 9.60
CA PHE A 215 3.12 -14.36 10.60
C PHE A 215 4.10 -13.99 11.70
N LYS A 216 3.63 -14.02 12.94
CA LYS A 216 4.51 -13.99 14.11
C LYS A 216 4.44 -15.35 14.77
N ARG A 217 5.60 -15.91 15.12
CA ARG A 217 5.68 -17.17 15.85
C ARG A 217 6.49 -16.96 17.11
N GLU A 218 5.96 -17.42 18.22
CA GLU A 218 6.59 -17.28 19.53
C GLU A 218 6.69 -18.65 20.19
N LEU A 219 7.83 -18.89 20.85
CA LEU A 219 8.01 -19.96 21.81
C LEU A 219 8.22 -19.34 23.18
N ILE A 220 7.32 -19.62 24.10
CA ILE A 220 7.26 -19.03 25.43
C ILE A 220 7.65 -20.11 26.43
N PHE A 221 8.60 -19.82 27.32
CA PHE A 221 8.95 -20.71 28.41
C PHE A 221 7.89 -20.66 29.50
N THR A 222 7.35 -21.82 29.90
CA THR A 222 6.27 -21.90 30.90
C THR A 222 6.64 -22.61 32.18
N GLY A 223 7.88 -23.10 32.28
CA GLY A 223 8.42 -23.70 33.50
C GLY A 223 9.04 -25.07 33.26
N VAL A 224 9.50 -25.67 34.36
CA VAL A 224 10.10 -27.01 34.39
C VAL A 224 9.44 -27.81 35.50
N SER A 225 9.24 -29.11 35.27
CA SER A 225 8.82 -30.06 36.28
C SER A 225 9.73 -31.28 36.22
N GLN A 226 10.50 -31.50 37.28
CA GLN A 226 11.55 -32.51 37.35
C GLN A 226 12.56 -32.35 36.20
N LYS A 227 12.54 -33.24 35.21
CA LYS A 227 13.40 -33.21 34.02
C LYS A 227 12.64 -32.80 32.75
N THR A 228 11.38 -32.44 32.88
CA THR A 228 10.53 -32.04 31.76
C THR A 228 10.42 -30.52 31.72
N ILE A 229 10.97 -29.91 30.67
CA ILE A 229 10.79 -28.49 30.40
C ILE A 229 9.54 -28.28 29.54
N MET A 230 8.83 -27.18 29.79
CA MET A 230 7.58 -26.86 29.12
C MET A 230 7.65 -25.52 28.39
N PHE A 231 7.02 -25.49 27.22
CA PHE A 231 6.86 -24.28 26.43
C PHE A 231 5.44 -24.16 25.90
N ILE A 232 5.03 -22.93 25.58
CA ILE A 232 3.86 -22.67 24.76
C ILE A 232 4.33 -22.08 23.44
N TYR A 233 3.95 -22.72 22.35
CA TYR A 233 4.10 -22.19 21.01
C TYR A 233 2.83 -21.45 20.57
N LYS A 234 2.99 -20.25 20.00
CA LYS A 234 1.88 -19.43 19.47
C LYS A 234 2.18 -18.92 18.08
N GLU A 235 1.17 -18.95 17.21
CA GLU A 235 1.19 -18.26 15.91
C GLU A 235 0.16 -17.13 15.87
N PHE A 236 0.56 -16.00 15.31
CA PHE A 236 -0.28 -14.83 15.10
C PHE A 236 -0.32 -14.50 13.61
N VAL A 237 -1.45 -13.92 13.19
CA VAL A 237 -1.63 -13.30 11.87
C VAL A 237 -2.14 -11.88 12.13
N ASP A 238 -1.55 -10.88 11.46
CA ASP A 238 -1.92 -9.47 11.61
C ASP A 238 -1.93 -8.99 13.08
N ASN A 239 -0.96 -9.45 13.88
CA ASN A 239 -0.85 -9.20 15.33
C ASN A 239 -2.06 -9.65 16.19
N LEU A 240 -3.00 -10.40 15.62
CA LEU A 240 -4.12 -11.02 16.35
C LEU A 240 -3.77 -12.46 16.71
N ALA A 241 -3.87 -12.78 18.01
CA ALA A 241 -3.69 -14.15 18.50
C ALA A 241 -4.80 -15.04 17.90
N ARG A 242 -4.41 -16.07 17.16
CA ARG A 242 -5.37 -17.05 16.64
C ARG A 242 -5.49 -18.18 17.67
N PRO A 243 -6.63 -18.32 18.39
CA PRO A 243 -6.75 -19.30 19.48
C PRO A 243 -6.49 -20.75 19.02
N ALA A 244 -6.74 -21.05 17.75
CA ALA A 244 -6.59 -22.37 17.15
C ALA A 244 -5.12 -22.81 16.88
N PHE A 245 -4.11 -21.97 17.15
CA PHE A 245 -2.70 -22.29 16.87
C PHE A 245 -1.80 -22.10 18.10
N THR A 246 -2.30 -22.49 19.28
CA THR A 246 -1.49 -22.62 20.49
C THR A 246 -1.17 -24.09 20.73
N THR A 247 0.10 -24.42 20.96
CA THR A 247 0.53 -25.79 21.28
C THR A 247 1.40 -25.79 22.52
N GLU A 248 1.04 -26.62 23.50
CA GLU A 248 1.89 -26.88 24.66
C GLU A 248 2.94 -27.93 24.26
N LEU A 249 4.22 -27.62 24.50
CA LEU A 249 5.35 -28.49 24.18
C LEU A 249 6.02 -28.93 25.47
N LYS A 250 6.40 -30.21 25.54
CA LYS A 250 7.08 -30.81 26.68
C LYS A 250 8.28 -31.60 26.16
N TYR A 251 9.44 -31.37 26.74
CA TYR A 251 10.67 -32.07 26.37
C TYR A 251 11.38 -32.56 27.62
N ASP A 252 11.93 -33.76 27.54
CA ASP A 252 12.88 -34.25 28.53
C ASP A 252 14.25 -33.62 28.26
N ILE A 253 14.85 -33.03 29.28
CA ILE A 253 16.18 -32.38 29.24
C ILE A 253 17.22 -33.16 30.05
N SER A 254 17.01 -34.47 30.24
CA SER A 254 17.91 -35.34 31.00
C SER A 254 19.26 -35.63 30.32
N ASP A 255 19.31 -35.53 28.98
CA ASP A 255 20.50 -35.83 28.19
C ASP A 255 21.35 -34.56 27.92
N ASP A 256 21.27 -34.02 26.70
CA ASP A 256 22.10 -32.90 26.22
C ASP A 256 21.40 -31.53 26.28
N GLY A 257 20.13 -31.50 26.71
CA GLY A 257 19.30 -30.29 26.75
C GLY A 257 18.95 -29.72 25.38
N MET A 258 19.21 -30.46 24.28
CA MET A 258 18.94 -29.99 22.92
C MET A 258 17.47 -30.15 22.55
N ILE A 259 16.88 -29.06 22.09
CA ILE A 259 15.46 -29.02 21.71
C ILE A 259 15.32 -28.55 20.27
N GLY A 260 14.50 -29.28 19.53
CA GLY A 260 14.16 -28.99 18.14
C GLY A 260 12.66 -28.83 17.95
N TYR A 261 12.23 -27.68 17.41
CA TYR A 261 10.82 -27.47 17.08
C TYR A 261 10.68 -26.55 15.86
N LYS A 262 9.86 -26.95 14.87
CA LYS A 262 9.60 -26.18 13.63
C LYS A 262 10.86 -25.55 13.01
N GLY A 263 11.92 -26.35 12.86
CA GLY A 263 13.19 -25.92 12.28
C GLY A 263 14.15 -25.21 13.25
N ALA A 264 13.66 -24.68 14.38
CA ALA A 264 14.50 -24.11 15.42
C ALA A 264 15.34 -25.17 16.14
N ARG A 265 16.51 -24.75 16.62
CA ARG A 265 17.41 -25.54 17.47
C ARG A 265 17.93 -24.66 18.59
N PHE A 266 17.78 -25.12 19.82
CA PHE A 266 18.29 -24.42 20.99
C PHE A 266 18.64 -25.43 22.08
N MET A 267 19.58 -25.05 22.93
CA MET A 267 20.10 -25.86 24.02
C MET A 267 19.69 -25.23 25.35
N VAL A 268 19.08 -26.02 26.22
CA VAL A 268 18.79 -25.64 27.61
C VAL A 268 20.03 -25.95 28.44
N ILE A 269 20.62 -24.92 29.04
CA ILE A 269 21.83 -25.04 29.87
C ILE A 269 21.43 -25.24 31.33
N LYS A 270 20.39 -24.53 31.77
CA LYS A 270 19.84 -24.65 33.12
C LYS A 270 18.37 -24.26 33.10
N ALA A 271 17.52 -25.02 33.77
CA ALA A 271 16.11 -24.65 33.95
C ALA A 271 15.74 -24.80 35.43
N GLY A 272 14.90 -23.89 35.93
CA GLY A 272 14.39 -23.92 37.29
C GLY A 272 13.01 -23.28 37.37
N ASN A 273 12.47 -23.20 38.58
CA ASN A 273 11.13 -22.67 38.82
C ASN A 273 11.00 -21.17 38.51
N THR A 274 12.11 -20.43 38.49
CA THR A 274 12.11 -18.98 38.27
C THR A 274 12.47 -18.60 36.85
N GLY A 275 13.18 -19.45 36.11
CA GLY A 275 13.70 -19.11 34.80
C GLY A 275 14.50 -20.23 34.13
N VAL A 276 14.97 -19.92 32.93
CA VAL A 276 15.76 -20.80 32.07
C VAL A 276 16.97 -20.04 31.52
N ARG A 277 18.12 -20.69 31.54
CA ARG A 277 19.30 -20.32 30.76
C ARG A 277 19.39 -21.21 29.54
N TYR A 278 19.51 -20.60 28.37
CA TYR A 278 19.49 -21.32 27.11
C TYR A 278 20.37 -20.63 26.06
N LYS A 279 20.70 -21.36 25.00
CA LYS A 279 21.46 -20.90 23.84
C LYS A 279 20.72 -21.26 22.56
N VAL A 280 20.49 -20.29 21.68
CA VAL A 280 19.82 -20.53 20.40
C VAL A 280 20.84 -20.75 19.30
N LEU A 281 20.75 -21.89 18.63
CA LEU A 281 21.64 -22.28 17.54
C LEU A 281 21.01 -22.01 16.17
N LYS A 282 19.69 -22.12 16.09
CA LYS A 282 18.91 -21.84 14.88
C LYS A 282 17.52 -21.34 15.24
N GLY A 283 17.09 -20.25 14.60
CA GLY A 283 15.75 -19.68 14.78
C GLY A 283 14.63 -20.54 14.17
N LEU A 284 13.38 -20.16 14.45
CA LEU A 284 12.20 -20.74 13.82
C LEU A 284 12.25 -20.52 12.30
N ASN A 285 11.92 -21.55 11.54
CA ASN A 285 11.69 -21.38 10.10
C ASN A 285 10.50 -20.47 9.86
#